data_AF-A0A1N6JPG7-F1
#
_entry.id   AF-A0A1N6JPG7-F1
#
_cell.length_a   1.000
_cell.length_b   1.000
_cell.length_c   1.000
_cell.angle_alpha   90.00
_cell.angle_beta   90.00
_cell.angle_gamma   90.00
#
_symmetry.space_group_name_H-M   'P 1'
#
loop_
_entity.id
_entity.type
_entity.pdbx_description
1 polymer ?
#
loop_
_entity_poly.entity_id
_entity_poly.type
_entity_poly.pdbx_seq_one_letter_code
_entity_poly.pdbx_strand_id
1 'polypeptide(L)'
;MNCAPYVRRLALLTVFAFIGCGRPPQIGEDRASFKAVDALYTAVSLRDPKLLDQCAGELHDLQTKGTLTEAIGGELEAIIVKAKEGGWEAAQSRLGDFMRGQTR
;
A
#
# COMPACT_ATOMS: atom_id res chain seq x y z
N MET A 1 -27.72 17.25 -46.33
CA MET A 1 -26.45 17.66 -46.96
C MET A 1 -25.77 18.58 -45.95
N ASN A 2 -24.76 18.19 -45.18
CA ASN A 2 -23.53 17.48 -45.52
C ASN A 2 -23.00 16.57 -44.38
N CYS A 3 -22.09 15.70 -44.82
CA CYS A 3 -21.50 14.50 -44.22
C CYS A 3 -20.67 14.64 -42.93
N ALA A 4 -20.94 13.71 -42.00
CA ALA A 4 -20.03 12.69 -41.43
C ALA A 4 -18.74 13.08 -40.64
N PRO A 5 -18.25 12.14 -39.79
CA PRO A 5 -17.66 12.42 -38.48
C PRO A 5 -16.15 12.15 -38.42
N TYR A 6 -15.43 12.92 -37.60
CA TYR A 6 -13.99 12.73 -37.38
C TYR A 6 -13.66 12.47 -35.90
N VAL A 7 -13.45 11.19 -35.62
CA VAL A 7 -12.38 10.63 -34.77
C VAL A 7 -12.22 11.16 -33.34
N ARG A 8 -12.74 10.37 -32.40
CA ARG A 8 -11.94 9.64 -31.40
C ARG A 8 -10.72 10.42 -30.87
N ARG A 9 -10.96 11.36 -29.96
CA ARG A 9 -9.91 11.91 -29.09
C ARG A 9 -9.96 11.20 -27.74
N LEU A 10 -9.10 10.20 -27.64
CA LEU A 10 -8.75 9.45 -26.45
C LEU A 10 -7.71 10.29 -25.70
N ALA A 11 -8.05 10.79 -24.52
CA ALA A 11 -7.15 11.37 -23.51
C ALA A 11 -7.99 11.52 -22.23
N LEU A 12 -8.05 10.56 -21.30
CA LEU A 12 -6.98 10.11 -20.40
C LEU A 12 -6.35 11.31 -19.70
N LEU A 13 -6.81 11.59 -18.47
CA LEU A 13 -6.36 12.55 -17.45
C LEU A 13 -7.62 12.87 -16.58
N THR A 14 -7.72 12.69 -15.27
CA THR A 14 -6.75 12.48 -14.20
C THR A 14 -7.54 12.00 -12.97
N VAL A 15 -7.27 10.80 -12.45
CA VAL A 15 -7.73 10.41 -11.11
C VAL A 15 -6.67 10.93 -10.14
N PHE A 16 -6.88 12.13 -9.60
CA PHE A 16 -6.07 12.72 -8.54
C PHE A 16 -7.00 13.48 -7.61
N ALA A 17 -7.48 12.82 -6.54
CA ALA A 17 -7.95 13.47 -5.30
C ALA A 17 -8.42 12.44 -4.26
N PHE A 18 -7.49 11.67 -3.68
CA PHE A 18 -7.67 11.15 -2.31
C PHE A 18 -6.34 11.22 -1.57
N ILE A 19 -5.75 12.41 -1.52
CA ILE A 19 -4.67 12.71 -0.59
C ILE A 19 -5.31 13.43 0.61
N GLY A 20 -5.28 12.75 1.77
CA GLY A 20 -5.13 13.41 3.05
C GLY A 20 -6.38 14.04 3.67
N CYS A 21 -7.28 13.20 4.19
CA CYS A 21 -8.05 13.50 5.41
C CYS A 21 -8.69 12.25 6.06
N GLY A 22 -8.31 11.05 5.63
CA GLY A 22 -8.72 9.81 6.27
C GLY A 22 -7.63 9.35 7.24
N ARG A 23 -8.00 9.03 8.48
CA ARG A 23 -7.14 8.25 9.36
C ARG A 23 -6.64 7.01 8.60
N PRO A 24 -5.39 6.56 8.83
CA PRO A 24 -4.93 5.31 8.23
C PRO A 24 -5.88 4.17 8.62
N PRO A 25 -6.09 3.19 7.72
CA PRO A 25 -6.97 2.07 8.03
C PRO A 25 -6.39 1.30 9.23
N GLN A 26 -7.27 0.82 10.10
CA GLN A 26 -6.90 0.23 11.39
C GLN A 26 -6.78 -1.28 11.30
N ILE A 27 -5.66 -1.84 11.75
CA ILE A 27 -5.36 -3.30 11.73
C ILE A 27 -6.36 -4.12 12.57
N GLY A 28 -7.02 -3.51 13.55
CA GLY A 28 -7.80 -4.23 14.55
C GLY A 28 -6.89 -4.86 15.61
N GLU A 29 -7.38 -5.85 16.36
CA GLU A 29 -6.66 -6.45 17.50
C GLU A 29 -5.80 -7.69 17.12
N ASP A 30 -5.71 -8.02 15.84
CA ASP A 30 -5.03 -9.24 15.41
C ASP A 30 -3.49 -9.15 15.55
N ARG A 31 -2.92 -10.00 16.40
CA ARG A 31 -1.48 -10.00 16.67
C ARG A 31 -0.63 -10.42 15.48
N ALA A 32 -1.12 -11.32 14.63
CA ALA A 32 -0.36 -11.78 13.47
C ALA A 32 -0.15 -10.64 12.47
N SER A 33 -1.18 -9.82 12.27
CA SER A 33 -1.16 -8.63 11.43
C SER A 33 -0.19 -7.57 11.94
N PHE A 34 -0.19 -7.27 13.25
CA PHE A 34 0.80 -6.36 13.82
C PHE A 34 2.23 -6.88 13.67
N LYS A 35 2.45 -8.18 13.86
CA LYS A 35 3.77 -8.80 13.70
C LYS A 35 4.25 -8.70 12.25
N ALA A 36 3.38 -8.96 11.28
CA ALA A 36 3.72 -8.84 9.86
C ALA A 36 4.06 -7.41 9.47
N VAL A 37 3.34 -6.41 10.00
CA VAL A 37 3.63 -4.99 9.76
C VAL A 37 4.95 -4.56 10.39
N ASP A 38 5.29 -5.04 11.59
CA ASP A 38 6.58 -4.79 12.25
C ASP A 38 7.77 -5.43 11.50
N ALA A 39 7.56 -6.66 11.00
CA ALA A 39 8.52 -7.33 10.12
C ALA A 39 8.73 -6.54 8.81
N LEU A 40 7.64 -6.03 8.21
CA LEU A 40 7.72 -5.17 7.04
C LEU A 40 8.53 -3.89 7.34
N TYR A 41 8.29 -3.26 8.48
CA TYR A 41 9.04 -2.06 8.88
C TYR A 41 10.54 -2.35 9.00
N THR A 42 10.89 -3.50 9.58
CA THR A 42 12.27 -3.97 9.66
C THR A 42 12.86 -4.19 8.27
N ALA A 43 12.16 -4.89 7.37
CA ALA A 43 12.63 -5.16 6.01
C ALA A 43 12.88 -3.86 5.21
N VAL A 44 11.95 -2.90 5.29
CA VAL A 44 12.07 -1.60 4.62
C VAL A 44 13.23 -0.79 5.23
N SER A 45 13.39 -0.78 6.55
CA SER A 45 14.47 -0.07 7.25
C SER A 45 15.86 -0.63 6.92
N LEU A 46 15.97 -1.95 6.77
CA LEU A 46 17.20 -2.63 6.36
C LEU A 46 17.46 -2.53 4.84
N ARG A 47 16.48 -2.05 4.07
CA ARG A 47 16.49 -2.05 2.60
C ARG A 47 16.79 -3.44 2.03
N ASP A 48 16.24 -4.48 2.67
CA ASP A 48 16.47 -5.87 2.28
C ASP A 48 15.36 -6.34 1.33
N PRO A 49 15.64 -6.49 0.02
CA PRO A 49 14.62 -6.87 -0.95
C PRO A 49 14.11 -8.30 -0.73
N LYS A 50 14.92 -9.21 -0.17
CA LYS A 50 14.49 -10.60 0.07
C LYS A 50 13.51 -10.65 1.23
N LEU A 51 13.80 -9.95 2.33
CA LEU A 51 12.87 -9.84 3.46
C LEU A 51 11.60 -9.09 3.04
N LEU A 52 11.72 -8.08 2.18
CA LEU A 52 10.57 -7.36 1.65
C LEU A 52 9.62 -8.28 0.86
N ASP A 53 10.16 -9.16 0.00
CA ASP A 53 9.37 -10.14 -0.75
C ASP A 53 8.69 -11.18 0.16
N GLN A 54 9.37 -11.61 1.23
CA GLN A 54 8.78 -12.49 2.24
C GLN A 54 7.61 -11.81 2.95
N CYS A 55 7.80 -10.56 3.39
CA CYS A 55 6.74 -9.77 4.03
C CYS A 55 5.54 -9.56 3.09
N ALA A 56 5.78 -9.33 1.79
CA ALA A 56 4.72 -9.20 0.80
C ALA A 56 3.87 -10.48 0.70
N GLY A 57 4.50 -11.65 0.68
CA GLY A 57 3.80 -12.94 0.69
C GLY A 57 2.98 -13.14 1.97
N GLU A 58 3.56 -12.86 3.14
CA GLU A 58 2.86 -13.00 4.43
C GLU A 58 1.63 -12.07 4.53
N LEU A 59 1.76 -10.82 4.09
CA LEU A 59 0.66 -9.86 4.09
C LEU A 59 -0.46 -10.26 3.12
N HIS A 60 -0.09 -10.79 1.94
CA HIS A 60 -1.05 -11.34 1.00
C HIS A 60 -1.83 -12.52 1.60
N ASP A 61 -1.13 -13.44 2.27
CA ASP A 61 -1.75 -14.56 2.96
C ASP A 61 -2.72 -14.11 4.07
N LEU A 62 -2.36 -13.09 4.85
CA LEU A 62 -3.24 -12.53 5.87
C LEU A 62 -4.47 -11.83 5.27
N GLN A 63 -4.31 -11.18 4.12
CA GLN A 63 -5.43 -10.56 3.40
C GLN A 63 -6.38 -11.61 2.83
N THR A 64 -5.86 -12.66 2.19
CA THR A 64 -6.68 -13.75 1.62
C THR A 64 -7.41 -14.55 2.70
N LYS A 65 -6.84 -14.64 3.91
CA LYS A 65 -7.49 -15.23 5.10
C LYS A 65 -8.52 -14.30 5.75
N GLY A 66 -8.67 -13.06 5.27
CA GLY A 66 -9.57 -12.05 5.83
C GLY A 66 -9.10 -11.46 7.17
N THR A 67 -7.88 -11.75 7.58
CA THR A 67 -7.27 -11.20 8.80
C THR A 67 -6.88 -9.73 8.58
N LEU A 68 -6.34 -9.42 7.41
CA LEU A 68 -6.16 -8.05 6.95
C LEU A 68 -7.30 -7.65 6.02
N THR A 69 -7.91 -6.50 6.28
CA THR A 69 -8.90 -5.94 5.36
C THR A 69 -8.23 -5.50 4.06
N GLU A 70 -9.00 -5.47 2.97
CA GLU A 70 -8.50 -5.06 1.65
C GLU A 70 -7.89 -3.65 1.66
N ALA A 71 -8.47 -2.73 2.42
CA ALA A 71 -7.96 -1.36 2.55
C ALA A 71 -6.56 -1.33 3.18
N ILE A 72 -6.29 -2.19 4.15
CA ILE A 72 -4.98 -2.27 4.83
C ILE A 72 -3.98 -2.98 3.93
N GLY A 73 -4.38 -4.11 3.33
CA GLY A 73 -3.56 -4.82 2.37
C GLY A 73 -3.12 -3.92 1.23
N GLY A 74 -4.04 -3.13 0.67
CA GLY A 74 -3.73 -2.17 -0.40
C GLY A 74 -2.77 -1.05 0.02
N GLU A 75 -2.91 -0.51 1.24
CA GLU A 75 -1.99 0.51 1.76
C GLU A 75 -0.57 -0.05 1.97
N LEU A 76 -0.46 -1.24 2.56
CA LEU A 76 0.82 -1.91 2.78
C LEU A 76 1.49 -2.34 1.47
N GLU A 77 0.71 -2.83 0.50
CA GLU A 77 1.21 -3.17 -0.83
C GLU A 77 1.74 -1.93 -1.57
N ALA A 78 1.06 -0.78 -1.46
CA ALA A 78 1.55 0.47 -2.04
C ALA A 78 2.90 0.91 -1.44
N ILE A 79 3.12 0.65 -0.14
CA ILE A 79 4.41 0.88 0.53
C ILE A 79 5.48 -0.09 0.00
N ILE A 80 5.15 -1.38 -0.15
CA ILE A 80 6.05 -2.40 -0.68
C ILE A 80 6.48 -2.06 -2.11
N VAL A 81 5.53 -1.73 -2.99
CA VAL A 81 5.81 -1.28 -4.37
C VAL A 81 6.75 -0.08 -4.35
N LYS A 82 6.49 0.90 -3.47
CA LYS A 82 7.35 2.09 -3.38
C LYS A 82 8.79 1.74 -2.97
N ALA A 83 8.96 0.80 -2.06
CA ALA A 83 10.27 0.30 -1.66
C ALA A 83 10.97 -0.44 -2.82
N LYS A 84 10.25 -1.31 -3.54
CA LYS A 84 10.75 -2.04 -4.71
C LYS A 84 11.21 -1.14 -5.86
N GLU A 85 10.58 0.02 -6.03
CA GLU A 85 11.00 1.07 -6.98
C GLU A 85 12.27 1.83 -6.53
N GLY A 86 12.89 1.45 -5.40
CA GLY A 86 14.04 2.13 -4.82
C GLY A 86 13.69 3.30 -3.90
N GLY A 87 12.40 3.58 -3.68
CA GLY A 87 11.89 4.63 -2.81
C GLY A 87 11.91 4.28 -1.32
N TRP A 88 12.99 3.67 -0.84
CA TRP A 88 13.10 3.09 0.50
C TRP A 88 12.76 4.07 1.63
N GLU A 89 13.30 5.29 1.59
CA GLU A 89 13.07 6.30 2.63
C GLU A 89 11.62 6.78 2.66
N ALA A 90 11.02 6.98 1.48
CA ALA A 90 9.62 7.36 1.36
C ALA A 90 8.69 6.25 1.85
N ALA A 91 9.02 5.00 1.51
CA ALA A 91 8.29 3.82 1.99
C ALA A 91 8.39 3.69 3.52
N GLN A 92 9.59 3.85 4.08
CA GLN A 92 9.82 3.79 5.53
C GLN A 92 9.04 4.88 6.27
N SER A 93 9.09 6.13 5.78
CA SER A 93 8.34 7.24 6.38
C SER A 93 6.84 6.96 6.37
N ARG A 94 6.31 6.55 5.21
CA ARG A 94 4.87 6.24 5.05
C ARG A 94 4.44 5.09 5.94
N LEU A 95 5.27 4.05 6.07
CA LEU A 95 5.00 2.93 6.97
C LEU A 95 5.04 3.33 8.44
N GLY A 96 6.01 4.18 8.82
CA GLY A 96 6.07 4.75 10.17
C GLY A 96 4.84 5.60 10.49
N ASP A 97 4.35 6.40 9.55
CA ASP A 97 3.10 7.16 9.69
C ASP A 97 1.88 6.25 9.84
N PHE A 98 1.80 5.22 9.01
CA PHE A 98 0.76 4.20 9.08
C PHE A 98 0.74 3.53 10.46
N MET A 99 1.90 3.09 10.97
CA MET A 99 2.03 2.46 12.29
C MET A 99 1.68 3.41 13.44
N ARG A 100 2.11 4.68 13.38
CA ARG A 100 1.78 5.69 14.39
C ARG A 100 0.29 6.02 14.45
N GLY A 101 -0.42 5.88 13.33
CA GLY A 101 -1.87 6.11 13.28
C GLY A 101 -2.71 4.93 13.73
N GLN A 102 -2.10 3.78 14.09
CA GLN A 102 -2.83 2.65 14.65
C GLN A 102 -3.18 2.92 16.11
N THR A 103 -4.47 2.78 16.46
CA THR A 103 -4.94 2.80 17.85
C THR A 103 -5.14 1.37 18.30
N ARG A 104 -4.61 1.01 19.48
CA ARG A 104 -4.85 -0.29 20.12
C ARG A 104 -6.17 -0.28 20.87
#